data_AF-A0A3D0XU09-F1
#
_entry.id   AF-A0A3D0XU09-F1
#
_cell.length_a   1.000
_cell.length_b   1.000
_cell.length_c   1.000
_cell.angle_alpha   90.00
_cell.angle_beta   90.00
_cell.angle_gamma   90.00
#
_symmetry.space_group_name_H-M   'P 1'
#
loop_
_entity.id
_entity.type
_entity.pdbx_description
1 polymer ?
#
loop_
_entity_poly.entity_id
_entity_poly.type
_entity_poly.pdbx_seq_one_letter_code
_entity_poly.pdbx_strand_id
1 'polypeptide(L)'
;PVMEFGSRRAQGADSAILGARAAYIGGCCGTACTICDREFGVPALGTMAHSWVQLFDTELEAFRAYAREYPSNCLLLVDTYNVLKSGIPNAIKIFNEEVVPRGFRPAGIRIDSGDITYLSKRS
;
A
#
# COMPACT_ATOMS: atom_id res chain seq x y z
N PRO A 1 -0.14 3.31 -12.95
CA PRO A 1 -1.58 3.37 -12.61
C PRO A 1 -1.80 4.52 -11.62
N VAL A 2 -2.94 5.20 -11.66
CA VAL A 2 -3.30 6.28 -10.72
C VAL A 2 -4.44 5.79 -9.84
N MET A 3 -4.29 5.90 -8.52
CA MET A 3 -5.28 5.45 -7.53
C MET A 3 -5.72 6.63 -6.65
N GLU A 4 -6.99 6.64 -6.26
CA GLU A 4 -7.57 7.68 -5.41
C GLU A 4 -7.48 7.30 -3.92
N PHE A 5 -6.87 8.16 -3.08
CA PHE A 5 -6.65 7.94 -1.65
C PHE A 5 -7.04 9.15 -0.76
N GLY A 6 -7.85 10.06 -1.29
CA GLY A 6 -8.21 11.36 -0.74
C GLY A 6 -9.33 11.37 0.30
N SER A 7 -10.03 10.25 0.50
CA SER A 7 -11.18 10.15 1.43
C SER A 7 -10.92 10.76 2.83
N ARG A 8 -9.70 10.61 3.38
CA ARG A 8 -9.32 11.14 4.70
C ARG A 8 -9.23 12.67 4.78
N ARG A 9 -9.25 13.37 3.65
CA ARG A 9 -9.19 14.84 3.54
C ARG A 9 -10.40 15.42 2.78
N ALA A 10 -11.36 14.58 2.40
CA ALA A 10 -12.54 15.04 1.68
C ALA A 10 -13.42 15.95 2.56
N GLN A 11 -14.20 16.81 1.91
CA GLN A 11 -15.07 17.78 2.58
C GLN A 11 -16.40 17.12 2.98
N GLY A 12 -16.34 16.20 3.94
CA GLY A 12 -17.49 15.40 4.38
C GLY A 12 -17.62 14.06 3.66
N ALA A 13 -18.54 13.23 4.15
CA ALA A 13 -18.72 11.85 3.68
C ALA A 13 -19.18 11.78 2.21
N ASP A 14 -20.12 12.63 1.82
CA ASP A 14 -20.62 12.68 0.44
C ASP A 14 -19.50 13.06 -0.54
N SER A 15 -18.64 14.02 -0.15
CA SER A 15 -17.48 14.41 -0.95
C SER A 15 -16.47 13.27 -1.07
N ALA A 16 -16.25 12.47 -0.02
CA ALA A 16 -15.36 11.31 -0.08
C ALA A 16 -15.86 10.27 -1.08
N ILE A 17 -17.17 9.97 -1.04
CA ILE A 17 -17.80 8.94 -1.86
C ILE A 17 -17.94 9.43 -3.32
N LEU A 18 -18.62 10.56 -3.53
CA LEU A 18 -18.86 11.08 -4.88
C LEU A 18 -17.56 11.55 -5.54
N GLY A 19 -16.63 12.09 -4.76
CA GLY A 19 -15.30 12.48 -5.24
C GLY A 19 -14.47 11.27 -5.69
N ALA A 20 -14.45 10.19 -4.92
CA ALA A 20 -13.77 8.95 -5.30
C ALA A 20 -14.36 8.35 -6.59
N ARG A 21 -15.70 8.32 -6.71
CA ARG A 21 -16.38 7.90 -7.94
C ARG A 21 -16.02 8.79 -9.13
N ALA A 22 -16.04 10.11 -8.94
CA ALA A 22 -15.68 11.05 -10.00
C ALA A 22 -14.22 10.88 -10.44
N ALA A 23 -13.30 10.63 -9.52
CA ALA A 23 -11.89 10.36 -9.83
C ALA A 23 -11.71 9.09 -10.68
N TYR A 24 -12.48 8.03 -10.40
CA TYR A 24 -12.50 6.82 -11.22
C TYR A 24 -13.01 7.09 -12.64
N ILE A 25 -14.14 7.79 -12.79
CA ILE A 25 -14.67 8.20 -14.10
C ILE A 25 -13.65 9.06 -14.86
N GLY A 26 -12.92 9.93 -14.15
CA GLY A 26 -11.86 10.76 -14.70
C GLY A 26 -10.59 10.02 -15.11
N GLY A 27 -10.45 8.73 -14.77
CA GLY A 27 -9.34 7.88 -15.22
C GLY A 27 -8.49 7.24 -14.11
N CYS A 28 -8.81 7.43 -12.82
CA CYS A 28 -8.19 6.62 -11.77
C CYS A 28 -8.59 5.16 -11.93
N CYS A 29 -7.69 4.21 -11.64
CA CYS A 29 -7.99 2.78 -11.78
C CYS A 29 -8.74 2.17 -10.59
N GLY A 30 -8.92 2.93 -9.50
CA GLY A 30 -9.63 2.50 -8.30
C GLY A 30 -9.48 3.52 -7.16
N THR A 31 -10.07 3.20 -6.00
CA THR A 31 -10.12 4.08 -4.82
C THR A 31 -9.90 3.29 -3.52
N ALA A 32 -9.42 3.94 -2.47
CA ALA A 32 -9.48 3.39 -1.11
C ALA A 32 -10.85 3.50 -0.42
N CYS A 33 -11.82 4.18 -1.04
CA CYS A 33 -13.17 4.31 -0.52
C CYS A 33 -13.98 3.03 -0.77
N THR A 34 -13.99 2.10 0.20
CA THR A 34 -14.69 0.81 0.07
C THR A 34 -16.20 0.95 -0.15
N ILE A 35 -16.81 2.04 0.31
CA ILE A 35 -18.23 2.32 0.05
C ILE A 35 -18.47 2.56 -1.44
N CYS A 36 -17.51 3.13 -2.18
CA CYS A 36 -17.66 3.31 -3.63
C CYS A 36 -17.66 1.99 -4.39
N ASP A 37 -16.94 0.99 -3.91
CA ASP A 37 -16.97 -0.35 -4.48
C ASP A 37 -18.36 -0.97 -4.29
N ARG A 38 -18.86 -0.94 -3.05
CA ARG A 38 -20.18 -1.46 -2.71
C ARG A 38 -21.32 -0.80 -3.51
N GLU A 39 -21.33 0.53 -3.60
CA GLU A 39 -22.45 1.28 -4.17
C GLU A 39 -22.34 1.51 -5.69
N PHE A 40 -21.11 1.59 -6.23
CA PHE A 40 -20.87 2.00 -7.61
C PHE A 40 -20.00 1.04 -8.41
N GLY A 41 -19.54 -0.07 -7.82
CA GLY A 41 -18.66 -1.04 -8.48
C GLY A 41 -17.28 -0.49 -8.85
N VAL A 42 -16.84 0.59 -8.18
CA VAL A 42 -15.50 1.15 -8.38
C VAL A 42 -14.51 0.30 -7.60
N PRO A 43 -13.48 -0.33 -8.22
CA PRO A 43 -12.58 -1.24 -7.52
C PRO A 43 -11.95 -0.62 -6.27
N ALA A 44 -12.19 -1.23 -5.10
CA ALA A 44 -11.51 -0.86 -3.87
C ALA A 44 -10.07 -1.38 -3.89
N LEU A 45 -9.10 -0.46 -3.74
CA LEU A 45 -7.67 -0.76 -3.74
C LEU A 45 -7.00 -0.15 -2.51
N GLY A 46 -6.06 -0.87 -1.92
CA GLY A 46 -5.32 -0.41 -0.75
C GLY A 46 -4.35 -1.46 -0.24
N THR A 47 -3.37 -1.01 0.54
CA THR A 47 -2.36 -1.87 1.16
C THR A 47 -2.18 -1.47 2.62
N MET A 48 -1.22 -2.07 3.31
CA MET A 48 -0.91 -1.73 4.70
C MET A 48 -0.68 -0.23 4.95
N ALA A 49 -0.97 0.21 6.18
CA ALA A 49 -0.66 1.55 6.68
C ALA A 49 0.53 1.49 7.66
N HIS A 50 1.12 2.64 8.00
CA HIS A 50 2.19 2.72 9.01
C HIS A 50 1.77 2.14 10.36
N SER A 51 0.49 2.29 10.74
CA SER A 51 -0.04 1.75 11.99
C SER A 51 0.06 0.22 12.06
N TRP A 52 0.04 -0.48 10.92
CA TRP A 52 0.32 -1.92 10.90
C TRP A 52 1.76 -2.20 11.31
N VAL A 53 2.73 -1.48 10.73
CA VAL A 53 4.16 -1.68 11.03
C VAL A 53 4.45 -1.36 12.50
N GLN A 54 3.83 -0.30 13.03
CA GLN A 54 3.99 0.15 14.41
C GLN A 54 3.32 -0.76 15.46
N LEU A 55 2.48 -1.71 15.04
CA LEU A 55 1.83 -2.68 15.94
C LEU A 55 2.80 -3.77 16.40
N PHE A 56 3.87 -4.03 15.65
CA PHE A 56 4.84 -5.09 15.92
C PHE A 56 6.09 -4.53 16.58
N ASP A 57 6.82 -5.38 17.30
CA ASP A 57 8.09 -5.01 17.92
C ASP A 57 9.16 -4.66 16.86
N THR A 58 9.08 -5.28 15.68
CA THR A 58 10.00 -5.00 14.57
C THR A 58 9.31 -4.86 13.21
N GLU A 59 9.88 -4.02 12.35
CA GLU A 59 9.44 -3.84 10.94
C GLU A 59 9.47 -5.17 10.16
N LEU A 60 10.47 -6.01 10.43
CA LEU A 60 10.61 -7.32 9.77
C LEU A 60 9.47 -8.27 10.13
N GLU A 61 9.05 -8.30 11.40
CA GLU A 61 7.91 -9.11 11.84
C GLU A 61 6.60 -8.62 11.23
N ALA A 62 6.39 -7.31 11.17
CA ALA A 62 5.22 -6.73 10.53
C ALA A 62 5.13 -7.13 9.04
N PHE A 63 6.24 -7.06 8.32
CA PHE A 63 6.31 -7.46 6.90
C PHE A 63 6.09 -8.95 6.72
N ARG A 64 6.69 -9.78 7.59
CA ARG A 64 6.49 -11.24 7.57
C ARG A 64 5.02 -11.60 7.79
N ALA A 65 4.38 -10.99 8.79
CA ALA A 65 2.96 -11.21 9.07
C ALA A 65 2.09 -10.81 7.86
N TYR A 66 2.37 -9.65 7.26
CA TYR A 66 1.63 -9.19 6.08
C TYR A 66 1.82 -10.10 4.85
N ALA A 67 3.05 -10.54 4.58
CA ALA A 67 3.35 -11.45 3.48
C ALA A 67 2.73 -12.83 3.66
N ARG A 68 2.56 -13.28 4.90
CA ARG A 68 1.88 -14.54 5.21
C ARG A 68 0.39 -14.48 4.89
N GLU A 69 -0.24 -13.38 5.30
CA GLU A 69 -1.68 -13.14 5.13
C GLU A 69 -2.06 -12.81 3.69
N TYR A 70 -1.28 -11.95 3.01
CA TYR A 70 -1.59 -11.44 1.67
C TYR A 70 -0.48 -11.77 0.64
N PRO A 71 -0.16 -13.05 0.41
CA PRO A 71 1.01 -13.42 -0.40
C PRO A 71 0.87 -13.05 -1.88
N SER A 72 -0.35 -13.07 -2.43
CA SER A 72 -0.63 -12.73 -3.83
C SER A 72 -0.63 -11.23 -4.13
N ASN A 73 -0.81 -10.38 -3.10
CA ASN A 73 -0.83 -8.92 -3.21
C ASN A 73 0.07 -8.27 -2.14
N CYS A 74 1.27 -8.83 -1.98
CA CYS A 74 2.21 -8.40 -0.96
C CYS A 74 2.94 -7.13 -1.40
N LEU A 75 2.39 -5.97 -1.00
CA LEU A 75 2.98 -4.65 -1.20
C LEU A 75 3.33 -4.01 0.14
N LEU A 76 4.64 -3.83 0.38
CA LEU A 76 5.19 -3.47 1.69
C LEU A 76 5.51 -1.97 1.80
N LEU A 77 5.17 -1.35 2.92
CA LEU A 77 5.44 0.06 3.20
C LEU A 77 6.80 0.23 3.89
N VAL A 78 7.79 0.73 3.16
CA VAL A 78 9.21 0.65 3.55
C VAL A 78 9.77 1.89 4.25
N ASP A 79 8.97 2.93 4.43
CA ASP A 79 9.41 4.23 4.92
C ASP A 79 8.93 4.54 6.34
N THR A 80 8.55 3.52 7.13
CA THR A 80 8.15 3.72 8.53
C THR A 80 9.31 4.19 9.41
N TYR A 81 10.52 3.63 9.21
CA TYR A 81 11.72 4.02 9.96
C TYR A 81 12.84 4.53 9.04
N ASN A 82 13.31 3.69 8.11
CA ASN A 82 14.33 4.10 7.14
C ASN A 82 14.27 3.27 5.86
N VAL A 83 13.95 3.92 4.74
CA VAL A 83 13.80 3.27 3.43
C VAL A 83 15.03 2.44 3.04
N LEU A 84 16.21 3.03 3.06
CA LEU A 84 17.41 2.41 2.48
C LEU A 84 18.12 1.47 3.46
N LYS A 85 18.06 1.75 4.76
CA LYS A 85 18.81 1.01 5.79
C LYS A 85 18.01 -0.15 6.39
N SER A 86 16.69 -0.06 6.46
CA SER A 86 15.85 -1.11 7.05
C SER A 86 14.75 -1.58 6.10
N GLY A 87 13.93 -0.67 5.57
CA GLY A 87 12.71 -1.00 4.85
C GLY A 87 12.94 -1.85 3.61
N ILE A 88 13.81 -1.40 2.68
CA ILE A 88 14.15 -2.16 1.46
C ILE A 88 14.86 -3.47 1.78
N PRO A 89 15.92 -3.50 2.62
CA PRO A 89 16.54 -4.76 3.02
C PRO A 89 15.56 -5.78 3.63
N ASN A 90 14.67 -5.32 4.51
CA ASN A 90 13.64 -6.14 5.14
C ASN A 90 12.62 -6.65 4.11
N ALA A 91 12.16 -5.79 3.20
CA ALA A 91 11.21 -6.17 2.15
C ALA A 91 11.80 -7.24 1.22
N ILE A 92 13.04 -7.06 0.74
CA ILE A 92 13.73 -8.06 -0.10
C ILE A 92 13.84 -9.39 0.63
N LYS A 93 14.23 -9.36 1.90
CA LYS A 93 14.32 -10.57 2.74
C LYS A 93 12.98 -11.30 2.82
N ILE A 94 11.90 -10.58 3.14
CA ILE A 94 10.56 -11.18 3.27
C ILE A 94 10.02 -11.68 1.93
N PHE A 95 10.28 -11.00 0.83
CA PHE A 95 9.88 -11.49 -0.49
C PHE A 95 10.53 -12.84 -0.82
N ASN A 96 11.82 -12.99 -0.51
CA ASN A 96 12.55 -14.24 -0.76
C ASN A 96 12.21 -15.35 0.24
N GLU A 97 11.91 -15.01 1.50
CA GLU A 97 11.61 -15.99 2.54
C GLU A 97 10.14 -16.46 2.53
N GLU A 98 9.20 -15.57 2.21
CA GLU A 98 7.77 -15.83 2.42
C GLU A 98 6.97 -15.80 1.11
N VAL A 99 7.28 -14.94 0.15
CA VAL A 99 6.44 -14.76 -1.06
C VAL A 99 6.83 -15.72 -2.17
N VAL A 100 8.10 -15.68 -2.59
CA VAL A 100 8.62 -16.50 -3.71
C VAL A 100 8.51 -18.00 -3.44
N PRO A 101 8.89 -18.55 -2.26
CA PRO A 101 8.81 -19.99 -2.00
C PRO A 101 7.39 -20.54 -2.01
N ARG A 102 6.38 -19.68 -1.79
CA ARG A 102 4.96 -20.03 -1.84
C ARG A 102 4.37 -19.96 -3.27
N GLY A 103 5.19 -19.67 -4.27
CA GLY A 103 4.79 -19.60 -5.68
C GLY A 103 4.15 -18.27 -6.09
N PHE A 104 4.25 -17.25 -5.24
CA PHE A 104 3.73 -15.91 -5.55
C PHE A 104 4.84 -14.98 -6.05
N ARG A 105 4.45 -13.89 -6.71
CA ARG A 105 5.36 -12.83 -7.13
C ARG A 105 5.21 -11.63 -6.18
N PRO A 106 6.31 -11.02 -5.72
CA PRO A 106 6.25 -9.77 -4.97
C PRO A 106 5.50 -8.69 -5.73
N ALA A 107 4.53 -8.04 -5.08
CA ALA A 107 3.69 -7.02 -5.73
C ALA A 107 4.42 -5.67 -5.81
N GLY A 108 5.24 -5.34 -4.82
CA GLY A 108 6.12 -4.16 -4.83
C GLY A 108 6.33 -3.54 -3.46
N ILE A 109 6.87 -2.33 -3.43
CA ILE A 109 7.05 -1.52 -2.22
C ILE A 109 6.34 -0.17 -2.37
N ARG A 110 5.97 0.46 -1.26
CA ARG A 110 5.45 1.83 -1.21
C ARG A 110 6.38 2.71 -0.40
N ILE A 111 6.63 3.91 -0.92
CA ILE A 111 7.32 5.03 -0.26
C ILE A 111 6.30 6.17 -0.23
N ASP A 112 5.95 6.66 0.96
CA ASP A 112 4.92 7.68 1.20
C ASP A 112 5.53 9.00 1.75
N SER A 113 6.86 9.04 1.94
CA SER A 113 7.59 10.17 2.52
C SER A 113 9.03 10.31 1.98
N GLY A 114 9.66 11.46 2.25
CA GLY A 114 11.03 11.77 1.83
C GLY A 114 11.17 12.28 0.39
N ASP A 115 12.41 12.34 -0.12
CA ASP A 115 12.67 12.65 -1.53
C ASP A 115 12.37 11.42 -2.40
N ILE A 116 11.14 11.35 -2.88
CA ILE A 116 10.65 10.24 -3.71
C ILE A 116 11.47 10.09 -5.00
N THR A 117 11.96 11.19 -5.58
CA THR A 117 12.75 11.15 -6.82
C THR A 117 14.10 10.51 -6.60
N TYR A 118 14.77 10.87 -5.49
CA TYR A 118 16.04 10.26 -5.11
C TYR A 118 15.85 8.80 -4.69
N LEU A 119 14.87 8.53 -3.84
CA LEU A 119 14.63 7.20 -3.28
C LEU A 119 14.24 6.21 -4.39
N SER A 120 13.35 6.57 -5.31
CA SER A 120 12.93 5.68 -6.41
C SER A 120 14.08 5.25 -7.34
N LYS A 121 15.13 6.07 -7.51
CA LYS A 121 16.31 5.71 -8.31
C LYS A 121 17.32 4.83 -7.57
N ARG A 122 17.27 4.83 -6.24
CA ARG A 122 18.18 4.08 -5.35
C ARG A 122 17.59 2.76 -4.87
N SER A 123 16.27 2.57 -5.06
CA SER A 123 15.49 1.42 -4.58
C SER A 123 15.63 0.21 -5.47
#